data_AF-R6PP57-F1
#
_entry.id   AF-R6PP57-F1
#
_cell.length_a   1.000
_cell.length_b   1.000
_cell.length_c   1.000
_cell.angle_alpha   90.00
_cell.angle_beta   90.00
_cell.angle_gamma   90.00
#
_symmetry.space_group_name_H-M   'P 1'
#
loop_
_entity.id
_entity.type
_entity.pdbx_description
1 polymer ?
#
loop_
_entity_poly.entity_id
_entity_poly.type
_entity_poly.pdbx_seq_one_letter_code
_entity_poly.pdbx_strand_id
1 'polypeptide(L)' 'MGCAVNGPGEAREADIGIAGGDGCALIFKKGEIICKVPETEAVDRLMKEIDNL' A
#
# COMPACT_ATOMS: atom_id res chain seq x y z
N MET A 1 -2.48 -1.71 -7.65
CA MET A 1 -3.21 -2.90 -8.17
C MET A 1 -4.59 -2.92 -7.55
N GLY A 2 -5.60 -3.34 -8.31
CA GLY A 2 -6.99 -3.33 -7.87
C GLY A 2 -7.25 -4.43 -6.84
N CYS A 3 -7.77 -4.03 -5.67
CA CYS A 3 -8.27 -4.87 -4.58
C CYS A 3 -7.26 -5.20 -3.47
N ALA A 4 -7.61 -4.79 -2.23
CA ALA A 4 -6.93 -5.10 -0.96
C ALA A 4 -6.70 -6.59 -0.68
N VAL A 5 -7.42 -7.46 -1.41
CA VAL A 5 -7.43 -8.92 -1.20
C VAL A 5 -6.24 -9.60 -1.92
N ASN A 6 -5.85 -9.11 -3.10
CA ASN A 6 -4.72 -9.65 -3.87
C ASN A 6 -3.41 -8.86 -3.64
N GLY A 7 -3.51 -7.59 -3.25
CA GLY A 7 -2.37 -6.70 -3.06
C GLY A 7 -1.24 -7.24 -2.15
N PRO A 8 -1.52 -7.84 -0.98
CA PRO A 8 -0.46 -8.36 -0.10
C PRO A 8 0.32 -9.53 -0.70
N GLY A 9 -0.34 -10.39 -1.48
CA GLY A 9 0.28 -11.55 -2.12
C GLY A 9 1.17 -11.16 -3.30
N GLU A 10 0.69 -10.23 -4.13
CA GLU A 10 1.45 -9.67 -5.27
C GLU A 10 2.64 -8.81 -4.82
N ALA A 11 2.54 -8.20 -3.64
CA ALA A 11 3.58 -7.32 -3.11
C ALA A 11 4.64 -8.00 -2.26
N ARG A 12 4.58 -9.33 -2.11
CA ARG A 12 5.63 -10.09 -1.41
C ARG A 12 6.99 -9.97 -2.10
N GLU A 13 7.00 -9.69 -3.41
CA GLU A 13 8.21 -9.44 -4.20
C GLU A 13 8.60 -7.95 -4.26
N ALA A 14 7.71 -7.05 -3.82
CA ALA A 14 7.94 -5.61 -3.83
C ALA A 14 8.43 -5.12 -2.45
N ASP A 15 9.38 -4.18 -2.44
CA ASP A 15 9.81 -3.54 -1.20
C ASP A 15 8.66 -2.78 -0.55
N ILE A 16 7.85 -2.10 -1.35
CA ILE A 16 6.65 -1.38 -0.91
C ILE A 16 5.54 -1.47 -1.96
N GLY A 17 4.29 -1.46 -1.51
CA GLY A 17 3.17 -1.24 -2.41
C GLY A 17 1.90 -0.78 -1.71
N ILE A 18 0.86 -0.62 -2.52
CA ILE A 18 -0.42 -0.06 -2.10
C ILE A 18 -1.59 -0.85 -2.70
N ALA A 19 -2.63 -1.08 -1.90
CA ALA A 19 -3.88 -1.64 -2.37
C ALA A 19 -5.06 -0.79 -1.89
N GLY A 20 -5.79 -0.25 -2.86
CA GLY A 20 -7.02 0.50 -2.63
C GLY A 20 -8.25 -0.40 -2.54
N GLY A 21 -9.23 0.02 -1.75
CA GLY A 21 -10.54 -0.60 -1.63
C GLY A 21 -11.42 0.08 -0.58
N ASP A 22 -12.70 0.22 -0.88
CA ASP A 22 -13.73 0.72 0.05
C ASP A 22 -13.42 2.11 0.66
N GLY A 23 -12.90 3.03 -0.17
CA GLY A 23 -12.56 4.41 0.22
C GLY A 23 -11.28 4.53 1.06
N CYS A 24 -10.54 3.44 1.23
CA CYS A 24 -9.27 3.40 1.94
C CYS A 24 -8.19 2.73 1.09
N ALA A 25 -6.93 2.98 1.44
CA ALA A 25 -5.77 2.29 0.90
C ALA A 25 -4.95 1.65 2.02
N LEU A 26 -4.47 0.44 1.79
CA LEU A 26 -3.50 -0.25 2.62
C LEU A 26 -2.13 -0.10 1.98
N ILE A 27 -1.16 0.36 2.77
CA ILE A 27 0.25 0.36 2.38
C ILE A 27 0.93 -0.81 3.06
N PHE A 28 1.72 -1.55 2.29
CA PHE A 28 2.47 -2.70 2.76
C PHE A 28 3.92 -2.62 2.34
N LYS A 29 4.81 -3.15 3.18
CA LYS A 29 6.25 -3.22 2.96
C LYS A 29 6.67 -4.68 3.09
N LYS A 30 7.33 -5.24 2.06
CA LYS A 30 7.76 -6.65 2.03
C LYS A 30 6.64 -7.65 2.37
N GLY A 31 5.42 -7.38 1.93
CA GLY A 31 4.24 -8.22 2.18
C GLY A 31 3.56 -8.02 3.55
N GLU A 32 4.04 -7.11 4.41
CA GLU A 32 3.41 -6.77 5.69
C GLU A 32 2.69 -5.43 5.63
N ILE A 33 1.48 -5.34 6.19
CA ILE A 33 0.70 -4.10 6.22
C ILE A 33 1.30 -3.15 7.26
N ILE A 34 1.76 -1.98 6.81
CA ILE A 34 2.36 -0.96 7.69
C ILE A 34 1.34 0.10 8.12
N CYS A 35 0.40 0.46 7.24
CA CYS A 35 -0.67 1.40 7.60
C CYS A 35 -1.88 1.32 6.67
N LYS A 36 -3.03 1.79 7.18
CA LYS A 36 -4.26 2.05 6.42
C LYS A 36 -4.51 3.56 6.40
N VAL A 37 -4.74 4.12 5.23
CA VAL A 37 -4.98 5.56 5.03
C VAL A 37 -6.21 5.77 4.16
N PRO A 38 -6.85 6.94 4.19
CA PRO A 38 -7.88 7.29 3.22
C PRO A 38 -7.32 7.24 1.80
N GLU A 39 -8.16 6.89 0.81
CA GLU A 39 -7.72 6.79 -0.59
C GLU A 39 -7.16 8.12 -1.13
N THR A 40 -7.63 9.25 -0.59
CA THR A 40 -7.15 10.59 -0.92
C THR A 40 -5.72 10.87 -0.46
N GLU A 41 -5.25 10.18 0.59
CA GLU A 41 -3.89 10.34 1.13
C GLU A 41 -2.96 9.20 0.69
N ALA A 42 -3.51 8.20 -0.01
CA ALA A 42 -2.84 6.98 -0.41
C ALA A 42 -1.53 7.23 -1.18
N VAL A 43 -1.59 8.14 -2.14
CA VAL A 43 -0.44 8.48 -3.01
C VAL A 43 0.63 9.25 -2.24
N ASP A 44 0.26 10.28 -1.49
CA ASP A 44 1.20 11.06 -0.67
C ASP A 44 1.93 10.18 0.35
N ARG A 45 1.18 9.27 0.99
CA ARG A 45 1.74 8.36 1.99
C ARG A 45 2.65 7.33 1.34
N LEU A 46 2.30 6.79 0.18
CA LEU A 46 3.18 5.89 -0.56
C LEU A 46 4.49 6.59 -0.96
N MET A 47 4.42 7.81 -1.51
CA MET A 47 5.61 8.58 -1.92
C MET A 47 6.52 8.87 -0.73
N LYS A 48 5.94 9.22 0.43
CA LYS A 48 6.71 9.45 1.66
C LYS A 48 7.43 8.20 2.15
N GLU A 49 6.83 7.02 1.99
CA GLU A 49 7.49 5.76 2.37
C GLU A 49 8.55 5.33 1.35
N ILE A 50 8.40 5.69 0.07
CA ILE A 50 9.43 5.50 -0.98
C ILE A 50 10.63 6.42 -0.73
N ASP A 51 10.42 7.66 -0.28
CA ASP A 51 11.52 8.60 0.03
C ASP A 51 12.33 8.16 1.27
N ASN A 52 11.71 7.40 2.17
CA ASN A 52 12.33 6.84 3.37
C ASN A 52 12.91 5.41 3.18
N LEU A 53 13.00 4.93 1.93
CA LEU A 53 13.56 3.63 1.57
C LEU A 53 15.08 3.73 1.35
#